data_AF-A0A7C4JT13-F1
#
_entry.id   AF-A0A7C4JT13-F1
#
_cell.length_a   1.000
_cell.length_b   1.000
_cell.length_c   1.000
_cell.angle_alpha   90.00
_cell.angle_beta   90.00
_cell.angle_gamma   90.00
#
_symmetry.space_group_name_H-M   'P 1'
#
loop_
_entity.id
_entity.type
_entity.pdbx_description
1 polymer ?
#
loop_
_entity_poly.entity_id
_entity_poly.type
_entity_poly.pdbx_seq_one_letter_code
_entity_poly.pdbx_strand_id
1 'polypeptide(L)' 'MKISPFERLPFVNLENLDEDHEIFIDYDANGNPVRIRKVRRSYPWIAWLVGLILLLVFVLAAA' A
#
# COMPACT_ATOMS: atom_id res chain seq x y z
N MET A 1 24.20 -10.61 22.65
CA MET A 1 23.09 -9.69 22.34
C MET A 1 21.88 -10.55 21.99
N LYS A 2 20.89 -10.65 22.88
CA LYS A 2 19.68 -11.46 22.70
C LYS A 2 18.62 -10.58 22.04
N ILE A 3 18.10 -11.00 20.88
CA ILE A 3 16.97 -10.35 20.21
C ILE A 3 15.72 -11.13 20.65
N SER A 4 14.78 -10.47 21.33
CA SER A 4 13.49 -11.06 21.72
C SER A 4 12.59 -11.21 20.47
N PRO A 5 11.87 -12.34 20.29
CA PRO A 5 11.12 -12.62 19.07
C PRO A 5 9.64 -12.21 19.13
N PHE A 6 9.24 -11.41 20.11
CA PHE A 6 7.85 -10.97 20.30
C PHE A 6 7.80 -9.46 20.32
N GLU A 7 7.33 -8.85 19.24
CA GLU A 7 6.54 -7.59 19.20
C GLU A 7 6.50 -7.02 17.78
N ARG A 8 5.93 -7.76 16.82
CA ARG A 8 5.30 -7.13 15.65
C ARG A 8 4.01 -7.89 15.35
N LEU A 9 3.05 -7.76 16.25
CA LEU A 9 1.65 -8.00 15.88
C LEU A 9 1.33 -7.09 14.68
N PRO A 10 0.66 -7.59 13.62
CA PRO A 10 0.26 -6.78 12.49
C PRO A 10 -0.96 -5.97 12.94
N PHE A 11 -0.73 -4.94 13.74
CA PHE A 11 -1.74 -3.91 13.92
C PHE A 11 -1.93 -3.28 12.55
N VAL A 12 -3.11 -3.52 11.98
CA VAL A 12 -3.64 -2.78 10.85
C VAL A 12 -3.75 -1.32 11.31
N ASN A 13 -2.63 -0.61 11.23
CA ASN A 13 -2.57 0.82 11.44
C ASN A 13 -3.29 1.45 10.25
N LEU A 14 -4.59 1.70 10.42
CA LEU A 14 -5.41 2.47 9.48
C LEU A 14 -4.83 3.88 9.25
N GLU A 15 -4.02 4.38 10.19
CA GLU A 15 -3.27 5.63 10.10
C GLU A 15 -2.05 5.56 9.14
N ASN A 16 -1.57 4.35 8.81
CA ASN A 16 -0.49 4.14 7.82
C ASN A 16 -1.01 3.89 6.39
N LEU A 17 -2.32 3.77 6.18
CA LEU A 17 -2.88 3.48 4.85
C LEU A 17 -2.74 4.65 3.87
N ASP A 18 -2.63 5.88 4.37
CA ASP A 18 -2.41 7.06 3.51
C ASP A 18 -1.01 7.10 2.91
N GLU A 19 -0.06 6.37 3.51
CA GLU A 19 1.36 6.43 3.17
C GLU A 19 1.95 5.08 2.72
N ASP A 20 1.15 4.25 2.04
CA ASP A 20 1.65 3.03 1.39
C ASP A 20 2.58 3.42 0.21
N HIS A 21 3.84 3.64 0.53
CA HIS A 21 4.90 4.01 -0.40
C HIS A 21 5.82 2.81 -0.63
N GLU A 22 6.11 2.53 -1.89
CA GLU A 22 7.22 1.67 -2.26
C GLU A 22 8.50 2.48 -2.24
N ILE A 23 9.48 2.01 -1.45
CA ILE A 23 10.80 2.62 -1.32
C ILE A 23 11.77 1.80 -2.18
N PHE A 24 12.26 2.41 -3.25
CA PHE A 24 13.32 1.85 -4.08
C PHE A 24 14.65 2.47 -3.64
N ILE A 25 15.62 1.62 -3.30
CA ILE A 25 16.97 2.04 -2.92
C ILE A 25 17.93 1.47 -3.96
N ASP A 26 18.56 2.34 -4.73
CA ASP A 26 19.61 1.96 -5.67
C ASP A 26 20.96 1.97 -4.93
N TYR A 27 21.74 0.90 -5.10
CA TYR A 27 23.06 0.74 -4.48
C TYR A 27 24.17 0.82 -5.55
N ASP A 28 25.33 1.39 -5.18
CA ASP A 28 26.53 1.34 -6.02
C ASP A 28 27.19 -0.06 -6.00
N ALA A 29 28.25 -0.25 -6.79
CA ALA A 29 29.01 -1.50 -6.82
C ALA A 29 29.71 -1.84 -5.48
N ASN A 30 29.81 -0.88 -4.56
CA ASN A 30 30.38 -1.05 -3.21
C ASN A 30 29.31 -1.30 -2.14
N GLY A 31 28.02 -1.33 -2.51
CA GLY A 31 26.89 -1.52 -1.60
C GLY A 31 26.44 -0.25 -0.86
N ASN A 32 26.89 0.94 -1.25
CA ASN A 32 26.41 2.20 -0.68
C ASN A 32 25.12 2.66 -1.38
N PRO A 33 24.12 3.18 -0.63
CA PRO A 33 22.90 3.70 -1.23
C PRO A 33 23.19 5.02 -1.99
N VAL A 34 22.88 5.04 -3.28
CA VAL A 34 23.10 6.20 -4.17
C VAL A 34 21.83 7.02 -4.35
N ARG A 35 20.68 6.35 -4.36
CA ARG A 35 19.38 7.00 -4.61
C ARG A 35 18.26 6.30 -3.86
N ILE A 36 17.39 7.10 -3.25
CA ILE A 36 16.16 6.63 -2.61
C ILE A 36 14.99 7.26 -3.35
N ARG A 37 14.11 6.44 -3.93
CA ARG A 37 12.88 6.88 -4.57
C ARG A 37 11.69 6.34 -3.79
N LYS A 38 10.80 7.24 -3.38
CA LYS A 38 9.49 6.90 -2.79
C LYS A 38 8.42 7.03 -3.87
N VAL A 39 7.68 5.96 -4.12
CA VAL A 39 6.57 5.94 -5.08
C VAL A 39 5.30 5.57 -4.34
N ARG A 40 4.23 6.35 -4.53
CA ARG A 40 2.92 6.03 -3.94
C ARG A 40 2.34 4.79 -4.62
N ARG A 41 1.87 3.80 -3.86
CA ARG A 41 1.19 2.64 -4.43
C ARG A 41 -0.13 3.07 -5.05
N SER A 42 -0.32 2.72 -6.31
CA SER A 42 -1.64 2.80 -6.96
C SER A 42 -2.47 1.59 -6.56
N TYR A 43 -3.73 1.80 -6.19
CA TYR A 43 -4.69 0.74 -5.89
C TYR A 43 -5.75 0.63 -6.98
N PRO A 44 -5.43 0.00 -8.13
CA PRO A 44 -6.35 -0.09 -9.27
C PRO A 44 -7.66 -0.83 -8.94
N TRP A 45 -7.66 -1.70 -7.91
CA TRP A 45 -8.85 -2.39 -7.42
C TRP A 45 -9.92 -1.45 -6.83
N ILE A 46 -9.54 -0.25 -6.35
CA ILE A 46 -10.50 0.74 -5.84
C ILE A 46 -11.40 1.24 -6.96
N ALA A 47 -10.85 1.45 -8.16
CA ALA A 47 -11.64 1.87 -9.32
C ALA A 47 -12.70 0.80 -9.70
N TRP A 48 -12.33 -0.48 -9.62
CA TRP A 48 -13.24 -1.60 -9.83
C TRP A 48 -14.36 -1.64 -8.77
N LEU A 49 -14.04 -1.42 -7.49
CA LEU A 49 -15.04 -1.35 -6.43
C LEU A 49 -16.03 -0.20 -6.62
N VAL A 50 -15.52 1.00 -6.92
CA VAL A 50 -16.37 2.17 -7.17
C VAL A 50 -17.31 1.91 -8.35
N GLY A 51 -16.79 1.34 -9.45
CA GLY A 51 -17.60 0.95 -10.60
C GLY A 51 -18.68 -0.08 -10.25
N LEU A 52 -18.35 -1.07 -9.42
CA LEU A 52 -19.29 -2.10 -8.98
C LEU A 52 -20.39 -1.53 -8.08
N ILE A 53 -20.06 -0.61 -7.17
CA ILE A 53 -21.05 0.08 -6.33
C ILE A 53 -22.00 0.91 -7.20
N LEU A 54 -21.46 1.68 -8.15
CA LEU A 54 -22.29 2.49 -9.07
C LEU A 54 -23.21 1.61 -9.92
N LEU A 55 -22.71 0.47 -10.41
CA LEU A 55 -23.51 -0.50 -11.15
C LEU A 55 -24.66 -1.06 -10.30
N LEU A 56 -24.40 -1.42 -9.04
CA LEU A 56 -25.44 -1.92 -8.12
C LEU A 56 -26.54 -0.88 -7.87
N VAL A 57 -26.16 0.39 -7.65
CA VAL A 57 -27.13 1.48 -7.47
C VAL A 57 -27.96 1.67 -8.74
N PHE A 58 -27.33 1.60 -9.92
CA PHE A 58 -28.03 1.72 -11.20
C PHE A 58 -29.06 0.60 -11.40
N VAL A 59 -28.67 -0.66 -11.13
CA VAL A 59 -29.59 -1.80 -11.23
C VAL A 59 -30.75 -1.66 -10.25
N LEU A 60 -30.50 -1.23 -9.02
CA LEU A 60 -31.54 -1.02 -8.01
C LEU A 60 -32.49 0.13 -8.37
N ALA A 61 -31.97 1.21 -8.97
CA ALA A 61 -32.79 2.34 -9.42
C ALA A 61 -33.61 2.03 -10.68
N ALA A 62 -33.20 1.03 -11.46
CA ALA A 62 -33.88 0.57 -12.67
C ALA A 62 -34.90 -0.55 -12.41
N ALA A 63 -34.89 -1.15 -11.21
CA ALA A 63 -35.80 -2.21 -10.77
C ALA A 63 -36.99 -1.63 -10.01
#